data_AF-A0A7J4MH73-F1
#
_entry.id   AF-A0A7J4MH73-F1
#
_cell.length_a   1.000
_cell.length_b   1.000
_cell.length_c   1.000
_cell.angle_alpha   90.00
_cell.angle_beta   90.00
_cell.angle_gamma   90.00
#
_symmetry.space_group_name_H-M   'P 1'
#
loop_
_entity.id
_entity.type
_entity.pdbx_description
1 polymer ?
#
loop_
_entity_poly.entity_id
_entity_poly.type
_entity_poly.pdbx_seq_one_letter_code
_entity_poly.pdbx_strand_id
1 'polypeptide(L)'
;HAFFEPVHGSAPKHAGLNKVNPIASINSIQMMLDWLGRKNGDEGLVHVAQLIDDSVADHLRGGMSLTYDLGGSASCSDVGESISNILSTKLREL
;
A
#
# COMPACT_ATOMS: atom_id res chain seq x y z
N HIS A 1 -8.61 8.23 19.62
CA HIS A 1 -9.05 7.19 18.68
C HIS A 1 -8.86 7.70 17.26
N ALA A 2 -8.62 6.80 16.31
CA ALA A 2 -8.51 7.10 14.89
C ALA A 2 -9.07 5.92 14.09
N PHE A 3 -9.50 6.17 12.84
CA PHE A 3 -10.08 5.19 11.94
C PHE A 3 -9.47 5.41 10.55
N PHE A 4 -9.05 4.33 9.91
CA PHE A 4 -8.34 4.34 8.63
C PHE A 4 -8.99 3.30 7.72
N GLU A 5 -9.46 3.75 6.56
CA GLU A 5 -10.10 2.89 5.58
C GLU A 5 -9.81 3.38 4.16
N PRO A 6 -9.85 2.48 3.16
CA PRO A 6 -9.91 2.90 1.78
C PRO A 6 -11.24 3.64 1.56
N VAL A 7 -11.20 4.76 0.83
CA VAL A 7 -12.41 5.56 0.53
C VAL A 7 -13.42 4.78 -0.33
N HIS A 8 -12.95 3.77 -1.08
CA HIS A 8 -13.83 2.92 -1.88
C HIS A 8 -14.48 1.81 -1.03
N GLY A 9 -15.66 1.35 -1.46
CA GLY A 9 -16.33 0.20 -0.84
C GLY A 9 -15.71 -1.17 -1.22
N SER A 10 -16.43 -2.25 -0.92
CA SER A 10 -15.96 -3.64 -1.06
C SER A 10 -15.84 -4.19 -2.50
N ALA A 11 -16.19 -3.39 -3.51
CA ALA A 11 -16.16 -3.77 -4.94
C ALA A 11 -16.71 -5.19 -5.24
N PRO A 12 -17.95 -5.55 -4.83
CA PRO A 12 -18.45 -6.92 -4.86
C PRO A 12 -18.49 -7.53 -6.28
N LYS A 13 -18.70 -6.70 -7.31
CA LYS A 13 -18.60 -7.08 -8.72
C LYS A 13 -17.22 -7.62 -9.14
N HIS A 14 -16.20 -7.49 -8.31
CA HIS A 14 -14.82 -7.90 -8.58
C HIS A 14 -14.29 -8.91 -7.56
N ALA A 15 -15.13 -9.38 -6.64
CA ALA A 15 -14.79 -10.44 -5.71
C ALA A 15 -14.34 -11.71 -6.48
N GLY A 16 -13.22 -12.29 -6.06
CA GLY A 16 -12.64 -13.48 -6.68
C GLY A 16 -11.94 -13.27 -8.03
N LEU A 17 -11.93 -12.05 -8.59
CA LEU A 17 -11.36 -11.79 -9.91
C LEU A 17 -9.89 -11.35 -9.89
N ASN A 18 -9.31 -11.14 -8.71
CA ASN A 18 -7.93 -10.71 -8.54
C ASN A 18 -7.52 -9.49 -9.40
N LYS A 19 -8.37 -8.45 -9.51
CA LYS A 19 -8.12 -7.33 -10.44
C LYS A 19 -8.22 -5.93 -9.85
N VAL A 20 -8.68 -5.83 -8.61
CA VAL A 20 -8.89 -4.52 -7.98
C VAL A 20 -7.55 -3.92 -7.54
N ASN A 21 -7.45 -2.61 -7.60
CA ASN A 21 -6.30 -1.89 -7.10
C ASN A 21 -6.25 -1.96 -5.55
N PRO A 22 -5.20 -2.54 -4.94
CA PRO A 22 -5.09 -2.66 -3.49
C PRO A 22 -4.52 -1.43 -2.79
N ILE A 23 -4.07 -0.40 -3.53
CA ILE A 23 -3.25 0.70 -2.99
C ILE A 23 -3.94 1.46 -1.85
N ALA A 24 -5.23 1.79 -1.98
CA ALA A 24 -5.93 2.54 -0.92
C ALA A 24 -6.01 1.74 0.40
N SER A 25 -6.18 0.41 0.31
CA SER A 25 -6.16 -0.48 1.48
C SER A 25 -4.78 -0.53 2.12
N ILE A 26 -3.71 -0.56 1.32
CA ILE A 26 -2.31 -0.51 1.80
C ILE A 26 -2.05 0.83 2.49
N ASN A 27 -2.45 1.95 1.88
CA ASN A 27 -2.28 3.28 2.47
C ASN A 27 -3.06 3.46 3.77
N SER A 28 -4.20 2.77 3.93
CA SER A 28 -4.92 2.77 5.21
C SER A 28 -4.09 2.19 6.35
N ILE A 29 -3.34 1.12 6.08
CA ILE A 29 -2.41 0.52 7.05
C ILE A 29 -1.23 1.46 7.29
N GLN A 30 -0.68 2.07 6.23
CA GLN A 30 0.38 3.06 6.34
C GLN A 30 0.00 4.22 7.28
N MET A 31 -1.17 4.83 7.07
CA MET A 31 -1.67 5.93 7.90
C MET A 31 -1.90 5.50 9.35
N MET A 32 -2.37 4.26 9.57
CA MET A 32 -2.53 3.69 10.90
C MET A 32 -1.18 3.55 11.63
N LEU A 33 -0.14 3.07 10.95
CA LEU A 33 1.20 2.93 11.53
C LEU A 33 1.82 4.29 11.86
N ASP A 34 1.70 5.29 10.97
CA ASP A 34 2.15 6.66 11.24
C ASP A 34 1.43 7.24 12.49
N TRP A 35 0.11 7.08 12.55
CA TRP A 35 -0.67 7.56 13.68
C TRP A 35 -0.30 6.86 14.99
N LEU A 36 -0.16 5.52 14.98
CA LEU A 36 0.27 4.75 16.16
C LEU A 36 1.67 5.15 16.61
N GLY A 37 2.60 5.32 15.67
CA GLY A 37 3.96 5.77 15.94
C GLY A 37 3.98 7.13 16.61
N ARG A 38 3.33 8.14 16.01
CA ARG A 38 3.21 9.49 16.59
C ARG A 38 2.49 9.49 17.92
N LYS A 39 1.43 8.69 18.06
CA LYS A 39 0.62 8.63 19.28
C LYS A 39 1.40 8.07 20.47
N ASN A 40 2.30 7.12 20.22
CA ASN A 40 3.07 6.41 21.25
C ASN A 40 4.53 6.89 21.36
N GLY A 41 4.99 7.79 20.50
CA GLY A 41 6.40 8.21 20.45
C GLY A 41 7.33 7.13 19.90
N ASP A 42 6.82 6.23 19.04
CA ASP A 42 7.58 5.16 18.41
C ASP A 42 8.05 5.61 17.02
N GLU A 43 9.29 6.07 16.94
CA GLU A 43 9.91 6.51 15.68
C GLU A 43 10.07 5.36 14.68
N GLY A 44 10.18 4.11 15.14
CA GLY A 44 10.29 2.94 14.26
C GLY A 44 9.00 2.73 13.47
N LEU A 45 7.83 2.86 14.11
CA LEU A 45 6.54 2.79 13.41
C LEU A 45 6.34 3.94 12.41
N VAL A 46 6.75 5.16 12.77
CA VAL A 46 6.71 6.31 11.85
C VAL A 46 7.62 6.04 10.64
N HIS A 47 8.81 5.49 10.88
CA HIS A 47 9.73 5.17 9.80
C HIS A 47 9.19 4.07 8.86
N VAL A 48 8.64 2.98 9.41
CA VAL A 48 8.01 1.92 8.62
C VAL A 48 6.84 2.47 7.80
N ALA A 49 6.02 3.36 8.37
CA ALA A 49 4.94 4.02 7.63
C ALA A 49 5.48 4.83 6.44
N GLN A 50 6.59 5.56 6.61
CA GLN A 50 7.22 6.27 5.49
C GLN A 50 7.72 5.30 4.42
N LEU A 51 8.34 4.19 4.80
CA LEU A 51 8.82 3.19 3.84
C LEU A 51 7.69 2.56 3.03
N ILE A 52 6.51 2.36 3.62
CA ILE A 52 5.33 1.85 2.90
C ILE A 52 4.87 2.90 1.87
N ASP A 53 4.74 4.17 2.27
CA ASP A 53 4.32 5.25 1.37
C ASP A 53 5.30 5.42 0.19
N ASP A 54 6.60 5.40 0.48
CA ASP A 54 7.65 5.46 -0.53
C ASP A 54 7.60 4.25 -1.48
N SER A 55 7.30 3.05 -0.96
CA SER A 55 7.19 1.84 -1.78
C SER A 55 6.00 1.89 -2.74
N VAL A 56 4.87 2.46 -2.29
CA VAL A 56 3.71 2.73 -3.15
C VAL A 56 4.06 3.78 -4.21
N ALA A 57 4.75 4.85 -3.82
CA ALA A 57 5.18 5.89 -4.75
C ALA A 57 6.16 5.35 -5.81
N ASP A 58 7.13 4.52 -5.42
CA ASP A 58 8.09 3.89 -6.32
C ASP A 58 7.42 2.91 -7.28
N HIS A 59 6.47 2.11 -6.81
CA HIS A 59 5.63 1.26 -7.66
C HIS A 59 4.89 2.08 -8.74
N LEU A 60 4.25 3.17 -8.34
CA LEU A 60 3.51 4.05 -9.25
C LEU A 60 4.43 4.76 -10.25
N ARG A 61 5.60 5.25 -9.80
CA ARG A 61 6.62 5.85 -10.68
C ARG A 61 7.15 4.87 -11.71
N GLY A 62 7.31 3.60 -11.32
CA GLY A 62 7.76 2.54 -12.21
C GLY A 62 6.79 2.27 -13.36
N GLY A 63 5.48 2.40 -13.10
CA GLY A 63 4.42 2.33 -14.13
C GLY A 63 4.22 0.97 -14.83
N MET A 64 5.01 -0.05 -14.49
CA MET A 64 5.03 -1.34 -15.19
C MET A 64 3.96 -2.34 -14.71
N SER A 65 3.53 -2.25 -13.44
CA SER A 65 2.64 -3.22 -12.81
C SER A 65 1.35 -2.58 -12.30
N LEU A 66 0.69 -1.77 -13.14
CA LEU A 66 -0.53 -1.05 -12.77
C LEU A 66 -1.80 -1.84 -13.06
N THR A 67 -2.83 -1.68 -12.23
CA THR A 67 -4.17 -2.23 -12.48
C THR A 67 -4.92 -1.46 -13.59
N TYR A 68 -6.04 -2.04 -14.05
CA TYR A 68 -6.86 -1.50 -15.15
C TYR A 68 -7.37 -0.07 -14.94
N ASP A 69 -7.68 0.31 -13.70
CA ASP A 69 -8.12 1.66 -13.33
C ASP A 69 -7.00 2.71 -13.44
N LEU A 70 -5.75 2.27 -13.44
CA LEU A 70 -4.56 3.08 -13.65
C LEU A 70 -3.95 2.90 -15.06
N GLY A 71 -4.67 2.25 -15.98
CA GLY A 71 -4.27 2.07 -17.37
C GLY A 71 -3.35 0.88 -17.66
N GLY A 72 -3.11 0.00 -16.68
CA GLY A 72 -2.35 -1.23 -16.86
C GLY A 72 -3.21 -2.50 -16.95
N SER A 73 -2.55 -3.65 -16.82
CA SER A 73 -3.20 -4.96 -16.87
C SER A 73 -2.80 -5.89 -15.72
N ALA A 74 -2.11 -5.36 -14.70
CA ALA A 74 -1.66 -6.13 -13.55
C ALA A 74 -2.85 -6.57 -12.68
N SER A 75 -2.70 -7.73 -12.06
CA SER A 75 -3.64 -8.25 -11.08
C SER A 75 -3.51 -7.53 -9.73
N CYS A 76 -4.49 -7.71 -8.85
CA CYS A 76 -4.41 -7.20 -7.46
C CYS A 76 -3.19 -7.79 -6.74
N SER A 77 -2.92 -9.08 -6.94
CA SER A 77 -1.76 -9.76 -6.38
C SER A 77 -0.45 -9.20 -6.93
N ASP A 78 -0.35 -8.93 -8.24
CA ASP A 78 0.88 -8.41 -8.86
C ASP A 78 1.26 -7.05 -8.26
N VAL A 79 0.27 -6.16 -8.05
CA VAL A 79 0.49 -4.87 -7.38
C VAL A 79 0.96 -5.07 -5.95
N GLY A 80 0.27 -5.93 -5.19
CA GLY A 80 0.63 -6.23 -3.80
C GLY A 80 2.04 -6.81 -3.67
N GLU A 81 2.41 -7.75 -4.54
CA GLU A 81 3.74 -8.36 -4.59
C GLU A 81 4.81 -7.34 -4.99
N SER A 82 4.53 -6.50 -6.00
CA SER A 82 5.43 -5.43 -6.41
C SER A 82 5.75 -4.46 -5.25
N ILE A 83 4.73 -3.97 -4.57
CA ILE A 83 4.91 -3.05 -3.42
C ILE A 83 5.62 -3.77 -2.26
N SER A 84 5.24 -5.01 -1.96
CA SER A 84 5.86 -5.81 -0.91
C SER A 84 7.35 -6.06 -1.17
N ASN A 85 7.73 -6.33 -2.42
CA ASN A 85 9.13 -6.56 -2.79
C ASN A 85 9.97 -5.28 -2.65
N ILE A 86 9.44 -4.13 -3.10
CA ILE A 86 10.10 -2.82 -2.92
C ILE A 86 10.30 -2.54 -1.43
N LEU A 87 9.25 -2.73 -0.63
CA LEU A 87 9.30 -2.53 0.82
C LEU A 87 10.31 -3.47 1.50
N SER A 88 10.34 -4.75 1.10
CA SER A 88 11.28 -5.73 1.66
C SER A 88 12.73 -5.35 1.41
N THR A 89 13.07 -4.82 0.23
CA THR A 89 14.40 -4.30 -0.04
C THR A 89 14.75 -3.14 0.89
N LYS A 90 13.86 -2.14 1.03
CA LYS A 90 14.09 -0.99 1.92
C LYS A 90 14.26 -1.40 3.38
N LEU A 91 13.46 -2.35 3.87
CA LEU A 91 13.55 -2.85 5.25
C LEU A 91 14.84 -3.62 5.55
N ARG A 92 15.48 -4.22 4.54
CA ARG A 92 16.77 -4.92 4.71
C ARG A 92 17.97 -3.97 4.75
N GLU A 93 17.78 -2.73 4.30
CA GLU A 93 18.79 -1.67 4.31
C GLU A 93 18.80 -0.87 5.63
N LEU A 94 17.87 -1.17 6.54
CA LEU A 94 17.84 -0.70 7.93
C LEU A 94 18.83 -1.48 8.80
#